data_AF-A0A6C0HA05-F1
#
_entry.id   AF-A0A6C0HA05-F1
#
_cell.length_a   1.000
_cell.length_b   1.000
_cell.length_c   1.000
_cell.angle_alpha   90.00
_cell.angle_beta   90.00
_cell.angle_gamma   90.00
#
_symmetry.space_group_name_H-M   'P 1'
#
loop_
_entity.id
_entity.type
_entity.pdbx_description
1 polymer ?
#
loop_
_entity_poly.entity_id
_entity_poly.type
_entity_poly.pdbx_seq_one_letter_code
_entity_poly.pdbx_strand_id
1 'polypeptide(L)'
;MDTQTKNPLTEEETPRPPPPPPPPIDVNKLIKKLEKEGMEKTALLNSKEIDDPNIMIHELTKIMTDGDKEFKEKTGRNMTYAEMRAAYG
;
A
#
# COMPACT_ATOMS: atom_id res chain seq x y z
N MET A 1 -16.99 60.04 24.91
CA MET A 1 -18.06 59.43 24.09
C MET A 1 -17.37 58.41 23.22
N ASP A 2 -17.03 57.30 23.85
CA ASP A 2 -16.05 56.34 23.38
C ASP A 2 -16.78 55.27 22.57
N THR A 3 -16.43 55.17 21.29
CA THR A 3 -17.01 54.20 20.36
C THR A 3 -16.45 52.81 20.65
N GLN A 4 -17.33 51.98 21.23
CA GLN A 4 -17.10 50.56 21.49
C GLN A 4 -17.08 49.77 20.18
N THR A 5 -15.90 49.37 19.71
CA THR A 5 -15.74 48.40 18.62
C THR A 5 -15.93 46.99 19.20
N LYS A 6 -17.05 46.34 18.87
CA LYS A 6 -17.26 44.90 19.10
C LYS A 6 -16.65 44.13 17.93
N ASN A 7 -15.58 43.38 18.18
CA ASN A 7 -15.14 42.32 17.27
C ASN A 7 -15.98 41.05 17.52
N PRO A 8 -16.61 40.46 16.50
CA PRO A 8 -17.35 39.21 16.64
C PRO A 8 -16.47 37.98 16.30
N LEU A 9 -16.69 36.91 17.07
CA LEU A 9 -16.29 35.52 16.84
C LEU A 9 -14.79 35.21 16.77
N THR A 10 -14.21 34.94 17.95
CA THR A 10 -13.22 33.87 18.09
C THR A 10 -13.96 32.67 18.67
N GLU A 11 -14.46 31.78 17.81
CA GLU A 11 -14.87 30.45 18.27
C GLU A 11 -13.57 29.71 18.63
N GLU A 12 -13.34 29.49 19.93
CA GLU A 12 -12.35 28.52 20.38
C GLU A 12 -12.75 27.14 19.83
N GLU A 13 -12.08 26.68 18.76
CA GLU A 13 -12.11 25.27 18.38
C GLU A 13 -11.55 24.47 19.57
N THR A 14 -12.44 23.86 20.34
CA THR A 14 -12.09 22.84 21.32
C THR A 14 -11.29 21.76 20.56
N PRO A 15 -10.08 21.37 21.02
CA PRO A 15 -9.29 20.39 20.29
C PRO A 15 -10.08 19.08 20.19
N ARG A 16 -10.48 18.73 18.96
CA ARG A 16 -11.16 17.46 18.68
C ARG A 16 -10.24 16.32 19.14
N PRO A 17 -10.76 15.31 19.85
CA PRO A 17 -9.94 14.15 20.24
C PRO A 17 -9.34 13.53 18.97
N PRO A 18 -8.11 12.98 19.05
CA PRO A 18 -7.48 12.36 17.90
C PRO A 18 -8.39 11.24 17.37
N PRO A 19 -8.47 11.04 16.04
CA PRO A 19 -9.23 9.94 15.48
C PRO A 19 -8.72 8.62 16.06
N PRO A 20 -9.59 7.63 16.28
CA PRO A 20 -9.16 6.32 16.73
C PRO A 20 -8.17 5.72 15.73
N PRO A 21 -7.18 4.94 16.20
CA PRO A 21 -6.23 4.29 15.30
C PRO A 21 -6.98 3.39 14.31
N PRO A 22 -6.53 3.31 13.05
CA PRO A 22 -7.12 2.38 12.09
C PRO A 22 -7.03 0.94 12.62
N PRO A 23 -7.98 0.07 12.23
CA PRO A 23 -7.94 -1.33 12.64
C PRO A 23 -6.61 -1.98 12.21
N PRO A 24 -6.08 -2.93 12.99
CA PRO A 24 -4.84 -3.61 12.65
C PRO A 24 -4.97 -4.29 11.28
N ILE A 25 -4.02 -4.03 10.40
CA ILE A 25 -3.97 -4.69 9.09
C ILE A 25 -3.49 -6.12 9.30
N ASP A 26 -4.26 -7.08 8.79
CA ASP A 26 -3.84 -8.47 8.73
C ASP A 26 -2.82 -8.65 7.60
N VAL A 27 -1.55 -8.51 7.97
CA VAL A 27 -0.41 -8.68 7.07
C VAL A 27 -0.39 -10.06 6.44
N ASN A 28 -0.72 -11.12 7.19
CA ASN A 28 -0.69 -12.50 6.68
C ASN A 28 -1.75 -12.70 5.60
N LYS A 29 -2.95 -12.14 5.79
CA LYS A 29 -4.00 -12.17 4.77
C LYS A 29 -3.59 -11.40 3.52
N LEU A 30 -2.90 -10.28 3.68
CA LEU A 30 -2.37 -9.51 2.56
C LEU A 30 -1.29 -10.29 1.79
N ILE A 31 -0.35 -10.92 2.49
CA ILE A 31 0.69 -11.74 1.86
C ILE A 31 0.08 -12.91 1.06
N LYS A 32 -0.91 -13.62 1.62
CA LYS A 32 -1.61 -14.71 0.88
C LYS A 32 -2.33 -14.22 -0.37
N LYS A 33 -2.89 -13.01 -0.34
CA LYS A 33 -3.50 -12.38 -1.53
C LYS A 33 -2.42 -12.13 -2.59
N LEU A 34 -1.31 -11.53 -2.19
CA LEU A 34 -0.20 -11.20 -3.09
C LEU A 34 0.49 -12.45 -3.66
N GLU A 35 0.60 -13.52 -2.88
CA GLU A 35 1.05 -14.84 -3.33
C GLU A 35 0.17 -15.37 -4.45
N LYS A 36 -1.15 -15.42 -4.23
CA LYS A 36 -2.11 -15.89 -5.22
C LYS A 36 -2.04 -15.06 -6.51
N GLU A 37 -2.05 -13.73 -6.40
CA GLU A 37 -1.96 -12.85 -7.58
C GLU A 37 -0.62 -12.96 -8.30
N GLY A 38 0.48 -13.12 -7.55
CA GLY A 38 1.82 -13.33 -8.09
C GLY A 38 1.88 -14.61 -8.92
N MET A 39 1.31 -15.71 -8.40
CA MET A 39 1.21 -16.98 -9.12
C MET A 39 0.37 -16.85 -10.39
N GLU A 40 -0.81 -16.22 -10.32
CA GLU A 40 -1.70 -16.05 -11.48
C GLU A 40 -1.03 -15.19 -12.58
N LYS A 41 -0.40 -14.08 -12.20
CA LYS A 41 0.31 -13.20 -13.15
C LYS A 41 1.53 -13.88 -13.75
N THR A 42 2.29 -14.65 -12.97
CA THR A 42 3.44 -15.40 -13.45
C THR A 42 3.02 -16.53 -14.39
N ALA A 43 1.94 -17.24 -14.08
CA ALA A 43 1.38 -18.27 -14.97
C ALA A 43 0.91 -17.67 -16.31
N LEU A 44 0.24 -16.51 -16.26
CA LEU A 44 -0.15 -15.79 -17.47
C LEU A 44 1.08 -15.33 -18.27
N LEU A 45 2.12 -14.85 -17.59
CA LEU A 45 3.35 -14.43 -18.25
C LEU A 45 4.05 -15.61 -18.95
N ASN A 46 4.13 -16.77 -18.29
CA ASN A 46 4.68 -18.00 -18.88
C ASN A 46 3.86 -18.54 -20.07
N SER A 47 2.57 -18.21 -20.14
CA SER A 47 1.73 -18.57 -21.29
C SER A 47 1.93 -17.67 -22.50
N LYS A 48 2.59 -16.52 -22.34
CA LYS A 48 2.94 -15.62 -23.44
C LYS A 48 4.22 -16.13 -24.10
N GLU A 49 4.25 -16.16 -25.43
CA GLU A 49 5.49 -16.34 -26.18
C GLU A 49 6.32 -15.06 -26.07
N ILE A 50 7.26 -15.04 -25.12
CA ILE A 50 8.23 -13.96 -24.93
C ILE A 50 9.60 -14.52 -25.25
N ASP A 51 10.12 -14.14 -26.42
CA ASP A 51 11.42 -14.63 -26.90
C ASP A 51 12.60 -13.87 -26.30
N ASP A 52 12.38 -12.64 -25.81
CA ASP A 52 13.42 -11.83 -25.19
C ASP A 52 13.48 -12.06 -23.67
N PRO A 53 14.58 -12.63 -23.15
CA PRO A 53 14.73 -12.87 -21.71
C PRO A 53 14.74 -11.57 -20.89
N ASN A 54 15.12 -10.42 -21.46
CA ASN A 54 15.08 -9.14 -20.74
C ASN A 54 13.65 -8.67 -20.50
N ILE A 55 12.76 -8.91 -21.47
CA ILE A 55 11.33 -8.62 -21.32
C ILE A 55 10.73 -9.52 -20.24
N MET A 56 11.06 -10.82 -20.25
CA MET A 56 10.60 -11.76 -19.23
C MET A 56 11.04 -11.31 -17.81
N ILE A 57 12.32 -10.96 -17.64
CA ILE A 57 12.84 -10.47 -16.35
C ILE A 57 12.16 -9.17 -15.94
N HIS A 58 11.93 -8.25 -16.88
CA HIS A 58 11.25 -6.98 -16.60
C HIS A 58 9.81 -7.21 -16.10
N GLU A 59 9.05 -8.07 -16.78
CA GLU A 59 7.67 -8.39 -16.40
C GLU A 59 7.59 -9.11 -15.04
N LEU A 60 8.49 -10.05 -14.75
CA LEU A 60 8.60 -10.68 -13.44
C LEU A 60 8.92 -9.66 -12.35
N THR A 61 9.88 -8.77 -12.60
CA THR A 61 10.24 -7.69 -11.67
C THR A 61 9.07 -6.75 -11.41
N LYS A 62 8.27 -6.47 -12.45
CA LYS A 62 7.07 -5.64 -12.35
C LYS A 62 6.01 -6.28 -11.47
N ILE A 63 5.78 -7.60 -11.57
CA ILE A 63 4.84 -8.33 -10.69
C ILE A 63 5.23 -8.15 -9.22
N MET A 64 6.52 -8.30 -8.91
CA MET A 64 7.03 -8.13 -7.54
C MET A 64 6.92 -6.68 -7.06
N THR A 65 7.27 -5.71 -7.92
CA THR A 65 7.26 -4.28 -7.60
C THR A 65 5.84 -3.76 -7.37
N ASP A 66 4.88 -4.18 -8.21
CA ASP A 66 3.47 -3.82 -8.06
C ASP A 66 2.91 -4.36 -6.73
N GLY A 67 3.34 -5.57 -6.33
CA GLY A 67 2.99 -6.17 -5.06
C GLY A 67 3.58 -5.47 -3.84
N ASP A 68 4.87 -5.11 -3.88
CA ASP A 68 5.51 -4.30 -2.82
C ASP A 68 4.85 -2.94 -2.68
N LYS A 69 4.46 -2.32 -3.80
CA LYS A 69 3.69 -1.08 -3.80
C LYS A 69 2.33 -1.24 -3.11
N GLU A 70 1.55 -2.26 -3.46
CA GLU A 70 0.27 -2.54 -2.78
C GLU A 70 0.48 -2.79 -1.27
N PHE A 71 1.53 -3.54 -0.93
CA PHE A 71 1.88 -3.81 0.46
C PHE A 71 2.20 -2.54 1.23
N LYS A 72 3.00 -1.66 0.64
CA LYS A 72 3.38 -0.38 1.24
C LYS A 72 2.20 0.56 1.40
N GLU A 73 1.34 0.65 0.39
CA GLU A 73 0.12 1.47 0.46
C GLU A 73 -0.81 1.00 1.59
N LYS A 74 -0.90 -0.31 1.81
CA LYS A 74 -1.74 -0.87 2.87
C LYS A 74 -1.09 -0.79 4.23
N THR A 75 0.18 -1.14 4.38
CA THR A 75 0.84 -1.33 5.68
C THR A 75 1.65 -0.12 6.14
N GLY A 76 1.93 0.83 5.26
CA GLY A 76 2.79 1.97 5.53
C GLY A 76 4.29 1.65 5.57
N ARG A 77 4.69 0.41 5.26
CA ARG A 77 6.10 -0.01 5.22
C ARG A 77 6.39 -0.90 4.01
N ASN A 78 7.66 -1.01 3.64
CA ASN A 78 8.08 -1.97 2.63
C ASN A 78 7.97 -3.40 3.20
N MET A 79 7.87 -4.40 2.31
CA MET A 79 7.97 -5.80 2.72
C MET A 79 9.35 -6.10 3.32
N THR A 80 9.38 -7.03 4.28
CA THR A 80 10.62 -7.69 4.70
C THR A 80 11.03 -8.75 3.68
N TYR A 81 12.29 -9.20 3.74
CA TYR A 81 12.75 -10.31 2.91
C TYR A 81 11.92 -11.59 3.10
N ALA A 82 11.55 -11.92 4.34
CA ALA A 82 10.74 -13.10 4.64
C ALA A 82 9.34 -13.01 4.01
N GLU A 83 8.73 -11.83 4.01
CA GLU A 83 7.42 -11.57 3.40
C GLU A 83 7.48 -11.64 1.87
N MET A 84 8.51 -11.05 1.27
CA MET A 84 8.74 -11.18 -0.18
C MET A 84 8.97 -12.64 -0.58
N ARG A 85 9.75 -13.38 0.19
CA ARG A 85 9.99 -14.82 -0.05
C ARG A 85 8.70 -15.63 0.11
N ALA A 86 7.84 -15.30 1.06
CA ALA A 86 6.56 -15.97 1.24
C ALA A 86 5.58 -15.67 0.10
N ALA A 87 5.62 -14.47 -0.47
CA ALA A 87 4.72 -14.07 -1.57
C ALA A 87 5.21 -14.52 -2.96
N TYR A 88 6.52 -14.52 -3.22
CA TYR A 88 7.09 -14.66 -4.57
C TYR A 88 8.24 -15.67 -4.69
N GLY A 89 8.61 -16.36 -3.60
CA GLY A 89 9.83 -17.17 -3.51
C GLY A 89 9.67 -18.65 -3.79
#